data_AF-A0AAU8LUW7-F1
#
_entry.id   AF-A0AAU8LUW7-F1
#
_cell.length_a   1.000
_cell.length_b   1.000
_cell.length_c   1.000
_cell.angle_alpha   90.00
_cell.angle_beta   90.00
_cell.angle_gamma   90.00
#
_symmetry.space_group_name_H-M   'P 1'
#
loop_
_entity.id
_entity.type
_entity.pdbx_description
1 polymer ?
#
loop_
_entity_poly.entity_id
_entity_poly.type
_entity_poly.pdbx_seq_one_letter_code
_entity_poly.pdbx_strand_id
1 'polypeptide(L)'
;MSDIFPNCWEAKNCGREPGGEKITLYGVCPIATATSLDGTHGGKNGGRCCWEIIPLVAELYDKSLVCSGGLHECYKCDFYHSVRRTTKVAVIA
;
A
#
# COMPACT_ATOMS: atom_id res chain seq x y z
N MET A 1 -15.71 -15.97 10.78
CA MET A 1 -15.51 -15.39 9.44
C MET A 1 -14.10 -14.86 9.43
N SER A 2 -13.21 -15.41 8.62
CA SER A 2 -11.85 -14.88 8.46
C SER A 2 -11.97 -13.52 7.77
N ASP A 3 -11.77 -12.44 8.52
CA ASP A 3 -11.77 -11.08 7.97
C ASP A 3 -10.66 -10.98 6.92
N ILE A 4 -11.05 -10.88 5.65
CA ILE A 4 -10.10 -10.62 4.55
C ILE A 4 -9.77 -9.13 4.63
N PHE A 5 -8.57 -8.80 5.12
CA PHE A 5 -8.12 -7.41 5.19
C PHE A 5 -7.71 -6.92 3.80
N PRO A 6 -8.32 -5.84 3.26
CA PRO A 6 -7.95 -5.35 1.94
C PRO A 6 -6.56 -4.72 1.95
N ASN A 7 -5.88 -4.81 0.81
CA ASN A 7 -4.71 -4.06 0.44
C ASN A 7 -5.10 -2.67 -0.11
N CYS A 8 -4.13 -1.77 -0.25
CA CYS A 8 -4.39 -0.40 -0.66
C CYS A 8 -5.05 -0.31 -2.05
N TRP A 9 -4.70 -1.22 -2.98
CA TRP A 9 -5.27 -1.24 -4.33
C TRP A 9 -6.74 -1.70 -4.33
N GLU A 10 -7.12 -2.63 -3.46
CA GLU A 10 -8.50 -3.05 -3.24
C GLU A 10 -9.30 -1.92 -2.58
N ALA A 11 -8.76 -1.30 -1.53
CA ALA A 11 -9.43 -0.23 -0.80
C ALA A 11 -9.58 1.08 -1.60
N LYS A 12 -8.68 1.34 -2.55
CA LYS A 12 -8.72 2.53 -3.42
C LYS A 12 -9.27 2.24 -4.81
N ASN A 13 -9.57 0.98 -5.12
CA ASN A 13 -9.96 0.51 -6.44
C ASN A 13 -9.06 1.09 -7.56
N CYS A 14 -7.74 1.03 -7.34
CA CYS A 14 -6.81 1.73 -8.22
C CYS A 14 -6.57 0.99 -9.55
N GLY A 15 -6.71 -0.34 -9.58
CA GLY A 15 -6.60 -1.18 -10.78
C GLY A 15 -5.17 -1.38 -11.28
N ARG A 16 -4.17 -1.21 -10.40
CA ARG A 16 -2.74 -1.31 -10.74
C ARG A 16 -2.03 -2.48 -10.04
N GLU A 17 -2.76 -3.31 -9.33
CA GLU A 17 -2.30 -4.62 -8.86
C GLU A 17 -1.95 -5.56 -10.03
N PRO A 18 -1.13 -6.62 -9.85
CA PRO A 18 -0.87 -7.60 -10.89
C PRO A 18 -2.15 -8.18 -11.50
N GLY A 19 -2.30 -8.07 -12.83
CA GLY A 19 -3.52 -8.43 -13.56
C GLY A 19 -4.63 -7.37 -13.56
N GLY A 20 -4.43 -6.22 -12.91
CA GLY A 20 -5.38 -5.11 -12.85
C GLY A 20 -5.59 -4.37 -14.17
N GLU A 21 -6.77 -3.78 -14.31
CA GLU A 21 -7.28 -3.16 -15.55
C GLU A 21 -6.45 -1.97 -16.06
N LYS A 22 -5.69 -1.29 -15.18
CA LYS A 22 -4.92 -0.08 -15.53
C LYS A 22 -3.43 -0.32 -15.70
N ILE A 23 -2.96 -1.57 -15.66
CA ILE A 23 -1.54 -1.89 -15.90
C ILE A 23 -1.10 -1.44 -17.29
N THR A 24 -1.94 -1.61 -18.31
CA THR A 24 -1.58 -1.24 -19.70
C THR A 24 -1.34 0.26 -19.88
N LEU A 25 -1.95 1.09 -19.03
CA LEU A 25 -1.84 2.54 -19.07
C LEU A 25 -0.76 3.09 -18.14
N TYR A 26 -0.65 2.55 -16.92
CA TYR A 26 0.19 3.12 -15.85
C TYR A 26 1.25 2.15 -15.29
N GLY A 27 1.36 0.97 -15.87
CA GLY A 27 2.19 -0.11 -15.33
C GLY A 27 1.69 -0.67 -14.00
N VAL A 28 2.32 -1.78 -13.59
CA VAL A 28 2.05 -2.42 -12.29
C VAL A 28 2.52 -1.50 -11.15
N CYS A 29 1.71 -1.40 -10.11
CA CYS A 29 2.01 -0.65 -8.91
C CYS A 29 3.22 -1.30 -8.18
N PRO A 30 4.28 -0.53 -7.88
CA PRO A 30 5.46 -1.07 -7.18
C PRO A 30 5.12 -1.58 -5.76
N ILE A 31 4.10 -0.99 -5.11
CA ILE A 31 3.59 -1.46 -3.81
C ILE A 31 3.06 -2.89 -3.92
N ALA A 32 2.39 -3.20 -5.04
CA ALA A 32 1.77 -4.49 -5.28
C ALA A 32 2.79 -5.58 -5.68
N THR A 33 4.05 -5.23 -5.91
CA THR A 33 5.15 -6.15 -6.24
C THR A 33 6.29 -6.13 -5.22
N ALA A 34 6.19 -5.33 -4.15
CA ALA A 34 7.16 -5.26 -3.07
C ALA A 34 7.10 -6.50 -2.16
N THR A 35 7.62 -7.63 -2.66
CA THR A 35 7.59 -8.94 -1.98
C THR A 35 8.37 -8.97 -0.67
N SER A 36 9.35 -8.09 -0.49
CA SER A 36 10.09 -7.95 0.77
C SER A 36 9.22 -7.49 1.95
N LEU A 37 8.02 -7.00 1.68
CA LEU A 37 7.07 -6.51 2.68
C LEU A 37 5.84 -7.41 2.83
N ASP A 38 5.82 -8.54 2.14
CA ASP A 38 4.71 -9.50 2.22
C ASP A 38 4.43 -9.94 3.66
N GLY A 39 3.15 -10.00 4.02
CA GLY A 39 2.70 -10.28 5.38
C GLY A 39 2.76 -9.08 6.34
N THR A 40 3.32 -7.94 5.94
CA THR A 40 3.37 -6.74 6.80
C THR A 40 1.96 -6.25 7.10
N HIS A 41 1.66 -6.10 8.39
CA HIS A 41 0.31 -5.88 8.89
C HIS A 41 -0.72 -6.93 8.40
N GLY A 42 -0.32 -8.13 7.98
CA GLY A 42 -1.24 -9.12 7.39
C GLY A 42 -1.75 -8.76 6.00
N GLY A 43 -1.04 -7.88 5.27
CA GLY A 43 -1.28 -7.59 3.87
C GLY A 43 -0.47 -8.47 2.92
N LYS A 44 -0.76 -8.37 1.62
CA LYS A 44 0.06 -8.95 0.56
C LYS A 44 1.06 -7.92 0.07
N ASN A 45 2.31 -8.30 -0.11
CA ASN A 45 3.42 -7.41 -0.50
C ASN A 45 3.37 -6.11 0.32
N GLY A 46 3.54 -4.95 -0.31
CA GLY A 46 3.42 -3.64 0.35
C GLY A 46 1.99 -3.17 0.62
N GLY A 47 0.96 -3.98 0.33
CA GLY A 47 -0.43 -3.54 0.21
C GLY A 47 -1.03 -2.92 1.46
N ARG A 48 -0.60 -3.35 2.65
CA ARG A 48 -1.03 -2.77 3.93
C ARG A 48 0.01 -1.89 4.60
N CYS A 49 1.12 -1.57 3.95
CA CYS A 49 2.15 -0.65 4.44
C CYS A 49 2.61 0.31 3.33
N CYS A 50 1.70 0.68 2.43
CA CYS A 50 2.03 1.45 1.23
C CYS A 50 2.68 2.81 1.52
N TRP A 51 2.50 3.34 2.74
CA TRP A 51 3.13 4.57 3.22
C TRP A 51 4.62 4.43 3.57
N GLU A 52 5.08 3.23 3.92
CA GLU A 52 6.50 2.96 4.26
C GLU A 52 7.41 2.97 3.03
N ILE A 53 6.83 2.68 1.87
CA ILE A 53 7.54 2.53 0.59
C ILE A 53 7.67 3.87 -0.16
N ILE A 54 6.90 4.89 0.25
CA ILE A 54 6.83 6.19 -0.42
C ILE A 54 8.21 6.87 -0.56
N PRO A 55 9.10 6.89 0.44
CA PRO A 55 10.39 7.58 0.30
C PRO A 55 11.27 6.92 -0.76
N LEU A 56 11.40 5.59 -0.73
CA LEU A 56 12.27 4.83 -1.63
C LEU A 56 11.74 4.79 -3.07
N VAL A 57 10.42 4.69 -3.23
CA VAL A 57 9.79 4.59 -4.55
C VAL A 57 9.59 5.97 -5.18
N ALA A 58 9.40 7.05 -4.42
CA ALA A 58 9.31 8.39 -5.00
C ALA A 58 10.64 8.91 -5.59
N GLU A 59 11.79 8.39 -5.17
CA GLU A 59 13.08 8.68 -5.81
C GLU A 59 13.31 7.88 -7.09
N LEU A 60 12.76 6.66 -7.18
CA LEU A 60 13.01 5.73 -8.28
C LEU A 60 11.90 5.69 -9.34
N TYR A 61 10.69 6.16 -9.01
CA TYR A 61 9.51 6.13 -9.86
C TYR A 61 8.87 7.51 -9.95
N ASP A 62 8.23 7.80 -11.09
CA ASP A 62 7.43 9.01 -11.27
C ASP A 62 6.42 9.14 -10.11
N LYS A 63 6.32 10.33 -9.52
CA LYS A 63 5.47 10.65 -8.35
C LYS A 63 3.99 10.34 -8.61
N SER A 64 3.60 10.21 -9.88
CA SER A 64 2.28 9.77 -10.35
C SER A 64 1.97 8.28 -10.04
N LEU A 65 3.00 7.47 -9.71
CA LEU A 65 2.90 6.02 -9.60
C LEU A 65 2.71 5.52 -8.15
N VAL A 66 2.89 6.38 -7.16
CA VAL A 66 2.69 6.11 -5.72
C VAL A 66 1.51 6.95 -5.25
N CYS A 67 0.90 6.68 -4.08
CA CYS A 67 -0.02 7.65 -3.47
C CYS A 67 0.67 9.03 -3.41
N SER A 68 0.34 9.88 -4.37
CA SER A 68 1.08 11.09 -4.69
C SER A 68 0.87 12.09 -3.56
N GLY A 69 1.87 12.25 -2.68
CA GLY A 69 1.74 13.19 -1.57
C GLY A 69 2.79 13.17 -0.46
N GLY A 70 3.64 12.14 -0.38
CA GLY A 70 4.55 12.00 0.75
C GLY A 70 3.82 11.60 2.04
N LEU A 71 4.57 11.44 3.14
CA LEU A 71 4.05 11.02 4.45
C LEU A 71 2.89 11.90 4.97
N HIS A 72 2.88 13.19 4.62
CA HIS A 72 1.85 14.13 5.08
C HIS A 72 0.45 13.77 4.54
N GLU A 73 0.35 13.35 3.28
CA GLU A 73 -0.94 12.98 2.68
C GLU A 73 -1.45 11.62 3.18
N CYS A 74 -0.59 10.76 3.73
CA CYS A 74 -1.02 9.52 4.37
C CYS A 74 -1.90 9.78 5.61
N TYR A 75 -1.68 10.88 6.33
CA TYR A 75 -2.53 11.26 7.46
C TYR A 75 -3.96 11.64 7.05
N LYS A 76 -4.22 11.90 5.77
CA LYS A 76 -5.57 12.15 5.23
C LYS A 76 -6.19 10.89 4.62
N CYS A 77 -5.48 9.76 4.62
CA CYS A 77 -5.93 8.54 3.97
C CYS A 77 -6.72 7.64 4.94
N ASP A 78 -8.00 7.40 4.65
CA ASP A 78 -8.85 6.53 5.48
C ASP A 78 -8.32 5.09 5.60
N PHE A 79 -7.71 4.58 4.52
CA PHE A 79 -7.08 3.25 4.51
C PHE A 79 -5.89 3.19 5.47
N TYR A 80 -5.04 4.21 5.50
CA TYR A 80 -3.93 4.28 6.44
C TYR A 80 -4.43 4.19 7.89
N HIS A 81 -5.46 4.97 8.22
CA HIS A 81 -6.06 4.95 9.56
C HIS A 81 -6.73 3.61 9.88
N SER A 82 -7.39 2.96 8.92
CA SER A 82 -7.99 1.64 9.16
C SER A 82 -6.92 0.57 9.44
N VAL A 83 -5.78 0.61 8.74
CA VAL A 83 -4.66 -0.28 9.04
C VAL A 83 -4.06 0.00 10.41
N ARG A 84 -3.84 1.28 10.77
CA ARG A 84 -3.29 1.65 12.08
C ARG A 84 -4.19 1.26 13.26
N ARG A 85 -5.52 1.36 13.12
CA ARG A 85 -6.46 0.94 14.17
C ARG A 85 -6.51 -0.57 14.36
N THR A 86 -6.29 -1.34 13.30
CA THR A 86 -6.37 -2.81 13.31
C THR A 86 -5.04 -3.49 13.63
N THR A 87 -3.94 -2.77 13.50
CA THR A 87 -2.60 -3.28 13.83
C THR A 87 -2.38 -3.20 15.34
N LYS A 88 -2.33 -4.35 16.00
CA LYS A 88 -1.77 -4.44 17.35
C LYS A 88 -0.26 -4.27 17.24
N VAL A 89 0.25 -3.11 17.65
CA VAL A 89 1.70 -2.94 17.83
C VAL A 89 2.09 -3.82 19.01
N ALA A 90 2.73 -4.95 18.72
CA ALA A 90 3.45 -5.67 19.76
C ALA A 90 4.65 -4.78 20.14
N VAL A 91 4.49 -4.01 21.21
CA VAL A 91 5.63 -3.39 21.87
C VAL A 91 6.42 -4.54 22.46
N ILE A 92 7.48 -4.97 21.78
CA ILE A 92 8.46 -5.86 22.38
C ILE A 92 9.26 -4.94 23.30
N ALA A 93 8.90 -4.97 24.58
CA ALA A 93 9.63 -4.31 25.65
C ALA A 93 11.01 -4.94 25.84
#